data_AF-A0A958SE50-F1
#
_entry.id   AF-A0A958SE50-F1
#
_cell.length_a   1.000
_cell.length_b   1.000
_cell.length_c   1.000
_cell.angle_alpha   90.00
_cell.angle_beta   90.00
_cell.angle_gamma   90.00
#
_symmetry.space_group_name_H-M   'P 1'
#
loop_
_entity.id
_entity.type
_entity.pdbx_description
1 polymer ?
#
loop_
_entity_poly.entity_id
_entity_poly.type
_entity_poly.pdbx_seq_one_letter_code
_entity_poly.pdbx_strand_id
1 'polypeptide(L)'
;DVNKELKTTNYQVSKTVKKIRQMSGNIEKISAAILIDGTLINETDDKGNVKQIWQQRTPEEIARFENLVKNAIGFSTKRGDEVKIENMQFQQEDFTQVERDLARLNNQKLATQFFKWSLILVSLGLIFLVIVRPFIHWITDSFQDSVEDMLPRTIEELEELQTVDNSLPGMTSALPMIEETLDPEKAESELLKERIQNLIEKNEEKAANAFGMWLVRKD
;
A
#
# COMPACT_ATOMS: atom_id res chain seq x y z
N ASP A 1 78.52 -85.75 -26.48
CA ASP A 1 77.31 -85.17 -27.07
C ASP A 1 76.65 -84.27 -26.04
N VAL A 2 76.45 -82.98 -26.33
CA VAL A 2 75.87 -82.03 -25.36
C VAL A 2 74.40 -81.83 -25.73
N ASN A 3 73.51 -82.37 -24.91
CA ASN A 3 72.08 -82.29 -25.13
C ASN A 3 71.57 -80.91 -24.67
N LYS A 4 70.89 -80.16 -25.56
CA LYS A 4 70.43 -78.79 -25.31
C LYS A 4 68.91 -78.77 -25.34
N GLU A 5 68.28 -78.68 -24.17
CA GLU A 5 66.83 -78.48 -24.07
C GLU A 5 66.48 -76.99 -24.07
N LEU A 6 65.62 -76.60 -25.01
CA LEU A 6 65.04 -75.27 -25.08
C LEU A 6 63.68 -75.29 -24.36
N LYS A 7 63.63 -74.72 -23.16
CA LYS A 7 62.39 -74.57 -22.38
C LYS A 7 61.86 -73.15 -22.51
N THR A 8 60.74 -72.99 -23.21
CA THR A 8 59.99 -71.72 -23.29
C THR A 8 58.89 -71.73 -22.24
N THR A 9 58.93 -70.79 -21.30
CA THR A 9 57.91 -70.66 -20.25
C THR A 9 57.07 -69.41 -20.52
N ASN A 10 55.77 -69.58 -20.75
CA ASN A 10 54.83 -68.47 -20.88
C ASN A 10 54.22 -68.16 -19.52
N TYR A 11 54.26 -66.89 -19.13
CA TYR A 11 53.65 -66.41 -17.89
C TYR A 11 52.41 -65.59 -18.25
N GLN A 12 51.26 -65.94 -17.66
CA GLN A 12 50.07 -65.09 -17.69
C GLN A 12 50.14 -64.14 -16.51
N VAL A 13 50.45 -62.87 -16.80
CA VAL A 13 50.46 -61.80 -15.80
C VAL A 13 49.08 -61.16 -15.77
N SER A 14 48.46 -61.11 -14.60
CA SER A 14 47.18 -60.47 -14.37
C SER A 14 47.23 -58.98 -14.73
N LYS A 15 46.43 -58.55 -15.72
CA LYS A 15 46.31 -57.14 -16.11
C LYS A 15 45.04 -56.54 -15.52
N THR A 16 45.19 -55.59 -14.61
CA THR A 16 44.05 -54.79 -14.13
C THR A 16 43.97 -53.50 -14.94
N VAL A 17 42.87 -53.31 -15.69
CA VAL A 17 42.60 -52.07 -16.44
C VAL A 17 41.58 -51.24 -15.66
N LYS A 18 42.02 -50.11 -15.10
CA LYS A 18 41.13 -49.17 -14.41
C LYS A 18 40.72 -48.04 -15.36
N LYS A 19 39.44 -47.96 -15.69
CA LYS A 19 38.87 -46.85 -16.47
C LYS A 19 38.27 -45.82 -15.52
N ILE A 20 38.93 -44.67 -15.37
CA ILE A 20 38.45 -43.56 -14.54
C ILE A 20 37.75 -42.57 -15.46
N ARG A 21 36.44 -42.35 -15.27
CA ARG A 21 35.71 -41.24 -15.88
C ARG A 21 35.71 -40.09 -14.89
N GLN A 22 36.46 -39.03 -15.17
CA GLN A 22 36.37 -37.78 -14.40
C GLN A 22 35.14 -37.01 -14.86
N MET A 23 34.30 -36.60 -13.91
CA MET A 23 33.19 -35.67 -14.19
C MET A 23 33.75 -34.26 -14.44
N SER A 24 33.14 -33.53 -15.37
CA SER A 24 33.42 -32.12 -15.61
C SER A 24 32.89 -31.26 -14.46
N GLY A 25 33.62 -30.21 -14.05
CA GLY A 25 33.19 -29.28 -13.00
C GLY A 25 33.94 -29.40 -11.67
N ASN A 26 35.10 -30.06 -11.64
CA ASN A 26 35.96 -30.03 -10.45
C ASN A 26 36.55 -28.62 -10.27
N ILE A 27 36.60 -28.15 -9.03
CA ILE A 27 37.21 -26.87 -8.68
C ILE A 27 38.73 -27.02 -8.74
N GLU A 28 39.38 -26.22 -9.59
CA GLU A 28 40.83 -26.26 -9.78
C GLU A 28 41.58 -25.34 -8.80
N LYS A 29 41.01 -24.19 -8.44
CA LYS A 29 41.58 -23.24 -7.49
C LYS A 29 40.50 -22.31 -6.94
N ILE A 30 40.60 -21.96 -5.66
CA ILE A 30 39.81 -20.90 -5.03
C ILE A 30 40.76 -19.78 -4.59
N SER A 31 40.45 -18.55 -4.98
CA SER A 31 41.13 -17.34 -4.52
C SER A 31 40.12 -16.40 -3.88
N ALA A 32 40.35 -16.05 -2.63
CA ALA A 32 39.47 -15.15 -1.88
C ALA A 32 40.28 -14.01 -1.25
N ALA A 33 39.83 -12.78 -1.48
CA ALA A 33 40.36 -11.59 -0.81
C ALA A 33 39.21 -10.96 -0.01
N ILE A 34 39.46 -10.72 1.28
CA ILE A 34 38.44 -10.23 2.21
C ILE A 34 38.98 -8.99 2.90
N LEU A 35 38.20 -7.92 2.85
CA LEU A 35 38.45 -6.70 3.61
C LEU A 35 37.55 -6.70 4.84
N ILE A 36 38.14 -6.44 6.00
CA ILE A 36 37.44 -6.43 7.28
C ILE A 36 37.58 -5.02 7.88
N ASP A 37 36.49 -4.46 8.38
CA ASP A 37 36.52 -3.17 9.08
C ASP A 37 37.13 -3.32 10.51
N GLY A 38 37.39 -2.21 11.18
CA GLY A 38 37.79 -2.18 12.58
C GLY A 38 36.63 -2.37 13.54
N THR A 39 36.93 -2.14 14.81
CA THR A 39 35.94 -2.00 15.88
C THR A 39 35.83 -0.52 16.28
N LEU A 40 34.64 -0.11 16.72
CA LEU A 40 34.42 1.22 17.27
C LEU A 40 34.47 1.11 18.79
N ILE A 41 35.44 1.78 19.39
CA ILE A 41 35.54 1.90 20.85
C ILE A 41 34.96 3.24 21.28
N ASN A 42 34.16 3.22 22.33
CA ASN A 42 33.62 4.42 22.96
C ASN A 42 34.69 4.95 23.93
N GLU A 43 35.34 6.05 23.58
CA GLU A 43 36.24 6.76 24.49
C GLU A 43 35.50 7.97 25.06
N THR A 44 35.52 8.13 26.38
CA THR A 44 34.92 9.28 27.06
C THR A 44 35.98 10.36 27.18
N ASP A 45 35.77 11.50 26.53
CA ASP A 45 36.61 12.69 26.68
C ASP A 45 36.53 13.24 28.12
N ASP A 46 37.51 14.03 28.54
CA ASP A 46 37.62 14.63 29.90
C ASP A 46 36.40 15.48 30.29
N LYS A 47 35.55 15.82 29.31
CA LYS A 47 34.29 16.57 29.46
C LYS A 47 33.04 15.67 29.56
N GLY A 48 33.21 14.35 29.65
CA GLY A 48 32.11 13.38 29.72
C GLY A 48 31.42 13.08 28.39
N ASN A 49 31.99 13.53 27.27
CA ASN A 49 31.44 13.26 25.94
C ASN A 49 31.97 11.92 25.42
N VAL A 50 31.07 11.01 25.04
CA VAL A 50 31.44 9.72 24.44
C VAL A 50 31.73 9.93 22.96
N LYS A 51 32.97 9.71 22.54
CA LYS A 51 33.41 9.73 21.15
C LYS A 51 33.71 8.30 20.69
N GLN A 52 33.20 7.96 19.51
CA GLN A 52 33.56 6.69 18.87
C GLN A 52 34.87 6.85 18.13
N ILE A 53 35.85 6.02 18.47
CA ILE A 53 37.15 5.97 17.83
C ILE A 53 37.30 4.63 17.13
N TRP A 54 37.78 4.68 15.90
CA TRP A 54 38.07 3.48 15.14
C TRP A 54 39.35 2.83 15.67
N GLN A 55 39.29 1.53 15.89
CA GLN A 55 40.41 0.70 16.32
C GLN A 55 40.58 -0.48 15.37
N GLN A 56 41.83 -0.76 15.01
CA GLN A 56 42.16 -1.95 14.25
C GLN A 56 41.90 -3.21 15.10
N ARG A 57 41.26 -4.22 14.50
CA ARG A 57 41.07 -5.55 15.09
C ARG A 57 42.40 -6.23 15.39
N THR A 58 42.40 -7.05 16.44
CA THR A 58 43.64 -7.70 16.88
C THR A 58 44.09 -8.81 15.92
N PRO A 59 45.39 -9.14 15.86
CA PRO A 59 45.87 -10.24 15.01
C PRO A 59 45.19 -11.59 15.30
N GLU A 60 44.83 -11.85 16.56
CA GLU A 60 44.13 -13.08 16.96
C GLU A 60 42.72 -13.14 16.37
N GLU A 61 42.01 -12.01 16.29
CA GLU A 61 40.70 -11.93 15.64
C GLU A 61 40.81 -12.19 14.14
N ILE A 62 41.79 -11.59 13.48
CA ILE A 62 42.03 -11.79 12.04
C ILE A 62 42.34 -13.28 11.75
N ALA A 63 43.18 -13.92 12.58
CA ALA A 63 43.45 -15.35 12.45
C ALA A 63 42.21 -16.22 12.66
N ARG A 64 41.31 -15.84 13.58
CA ARG A 64 40.02 -16.53 13.75
C ARG A 64 39.15 -16.40 12.50
N PHE A 65 39.05 -15.21 11.91
CA PHE A 65 38.29 -15.01 10.68
C PHE A 65 38.88 -15.78 9.50
N GLU A 66 40.20 -15.81 9.38
CA GLU A 66 40.88 -16.58 8.33
C GLU A 66 40.55 -18.07 8.41
N ASN A 67 40.59 -18.64 9.61
CA ASN A 67 40.21 -20.04 9.84
C ASN A 67 38.73 -20.29 9.51
N LEU A 68 37.83 -19.38 9.90
CA LEU A 68 36.41 -19.50 9.60
C LEU A 68 36.15 -19.48 8.10
N VAL A 69 36.78 -18.54 7.37
CA VAL A 69 36.67 -18.42 5.92
C VAL A 69 37.22 -19.66 5.23
N LYS A 70 38.42 -20.13 5.64
CA LYS A 70 39.04 -21.35 5.10
C LYS A 70 38.13 -22.57 5.26
N ASN A 71 37.48 -22.72 6.42
CA ASN A 71 36.54 -23.80 6.67
C ASN A 71 35.27 -23.67 5.82
N ALA A 72 34.73 -22.46 5.68
CA ALA A 72 33.51 -22.21 4.91
C ALA A 72 33.67 -22.51 3.42
N ILE A 73 34.82 -22.18 2.83
CA ILE A 73 35.08 -22.40 1.39
C ILE A 73 35.65 -23.78 1.07
N GLY A 74 35.92 -24.61 2.09
CA GLY A 74 36.60 -25.90 1.91
C GLY A 74 38.01 -25.74 1.37
N PHE A 75 38.78 -24.83 1.97
CA PHE A 75 40.16 -24.49 1.57
C PHE A 75 41.03 -25.74 1.45
N SER A 76 41.78 -25.84 0.37
CA SER A 76 42.70 -26.95 0.10
C SER A 76 44.05 -26.45 -0.37
N THR A 77 45.08 -26.72 0.43
CA THR A 77 46.47 -26.45 0.06
C THR A 77 46.90 -27.27 -1.17
N LYS A 78 46.37 -28.48 -1.34
CA LYS A 78 46.65 -29.35 -2.50
C LYS A 78 46.08 -28.80 -3.80
N ARG A 79 44.97 -28.04 -3.70
CA ARG A 79 44.33 -27.35 -4.82
C ARG A 79 45.06 -26.02 -5.16
N GLY A 80 45.94 -25.55 -4.27
CA GLY A 80 46.63 -24.27 -4.44
C GLY A 80 45.74 -23.07 -4.13
N ASP A 81 44.77 -23.24 -3.24
CA ASP A 81 43.89 -22.15 -2.82
C ASP A 81 44.65 -21.06 -2.06
N GLU A 82 44.13 -19.85 -2.14
CA GLU A 82 44.69 -18.69 -1.47
C GLU A 82 43.59 -17.84 -0.85
N VAL A 83 43.79 -17.46 0.42
CA VAL A 83 42.88 -16.59 1.17
C VAL A 83 43.72 -15.47 1.76
N LYS A 84 43.34 -14.22 1.48
CA LYS A 84 43.99 -13.04 2.04
C LYS A 84 42.97 -12.16 2.74
N ILE A 85 43.28 -11.78 3.98
CA ILE A 85 42.44 -10.91 4.79
C ILE A 85 43.22 -9.65 5.14
N GLU A 86 42.64 -8.50 4.86
CA GLU A 86 43.20 -7.19 5.20
C GLU A 86 42.22 -6.44 6.09
N ASN A 87 42.74 -5.71 7.08
CA ASN A 87 41.94 -4.86 7.95
C ASN A 87 42.13 -3.40 7.60
N MET A 88 41.07 -2.74 7.14
CA MET A 88 41.10 -1.33 6.76
C MET A 88 39.81 -0.64 7.20
N GLN A 89 39.94 0.61 7.64
CA GLN A 89 38.79 1.43 7.99
C GLN A 89 37.92 1.70 6.76
N PHE A 90 36.63 1.42 6.88
CA PHE A 90 35.68 1.76 5.82
C PHE A 90 35.33 3.24 5.89
N GLN A 91 35.17 3.87 4.72
CA GLN A 91 34.60 5.21 4.68
C GLN A 91 33.11 5.12 4.98
N GLN A 92 32.66 5.85 6.01
CA GLN A 92 31.24 6.05 6.23
C GLN A 92 30.75 7.07 5.21
N GLU A 93 29.88 6.63 4.31
CA GLU A 93 29.19 7.57 3.44
C GLU A 93 28.18 8.37 4.27
N ASP A 94 28.30 9.69 4.22
CA ASP A 94 27.38 10.60 4.89
C ASP A 94 26.09 10.74 4.07
N PHE A 95 25.15 9.84 4.32
CA PHE A 95 23.81 9.90 3.71
C PHE A 95 22.93 11.00 4.31
N THR A 96 23.38 11.76 5.33
CA THR A 96 22.56 12.80 5.95
C THR A 96 22.17 13.88 4.95
N GLN A 97 23.02 14.15 3.96
CA GLN A 97 22.70 15.11 2.92
C GLN A 97 21.59 14.61 1.99
N VAL A 98 21.66 13.35 1.57
CA VAL A 98 20.62 12.71 0.74
C VAL A 98 19.30 12.63 1.51
N GLU A 99 19.34 12.30 2.79
CA GLU A 99 18.15 12.24 3.64
C GLU A 99 17.51 13.62 3.84
N ARG A 100 18.32 14.67 4.06
CA ARG A 100 17.84 16.06 4.12
C ARG A 100 17.20 16.50 2.81
N ASP A 101 17.80 16.15 1.67
CA ASP A 101 17.28 16.50 0.35
C ASP A 101 15.96 15.78 0.05
N LEU A 102 15.85 14.48 0.38
CA LEU A 102 14.61 13.72 0.29
C LEU A 102 13.51 14.30 1.20
N ALA A 103 13.86 14.65 2.44
CA ALA A 103 12.93 15.28 3.37
C ALA A 103 12.42 16.64 2.84
N ARG A 104 13.29 17.45 2.24
CA ARG A 104 12.91 18.73 1.63
C ARG A 104 11.94 18.55 0.47
N LEU A 105 12.22 17.58 -0.42
CA LEU A 105 11.33 17.26 -1.54
C LEU A 105 9.96 16.77 -1.06
N ASN A 106 9.93 15.94 -0.02
CA ASN A 106 8.68 15.46 0.57
C ASN A 106 7.86 16.60 1.19
N ASN A 107 8.51 17.46 1.98
CA ASN A 107 7.85 18.61 2.60
C ASN A 107 7.30 19.60 1.56
N GLN A 108 8.01 19.81 0.45
CA GLN A 108 7.52 20.68 -0.63
C GLN A 108 6.29 20.07 -1.35
N LYS A 109 6.28 18.75 -1.57
CA LYS A 109 5.12 18.04 -2.14
C LYS A 109 3.91 18.12 -1.21
N LEU A 110 4.10 17.89 0.09
CA LEU A 110 3.04 18.02 1.09
C LEU A 110 2.52 19.46 1.15
N ALA A 111 3.40 20.45 1.21
CA ALA A 111 3.01 21.87 1.26
C ALA A 111 2.21 22.30 0.03
N THR A 112 2.65 21.92 -1.17
CA THR A 112 1.91 22.22 -2.41
C THR A 112 0.56 21.51 -2.48
N GLN A 113 0.47 20.29 -1.96
CA GLN A 113 -0.80 19.58 -1.84
C GLN A 113 -1.74 20.29 -0.87
N PHE A 114 -1.30 20.58 0.37
CA PHE A 114 -2.11 21.31 1.35
C PHE A 114 -2.54 22.69 0.84
N PHE A 115 -1.66 23.41 0.13
CA PHE A 115 -2.00 24.70 -0.47
C PHE A 115 -3.13 24.58 -1.51
N LYS A 116 -3.08 23.56 -2.39
CA LYS A 116 -4.14 23.32 -3.39
C LYS A 116 -5.49 23.03 -2.71
N TRP A 117 -5.52 22.14 -1.73
CA TRP A 117 -6.76 21.81 -1.01
C TRP A 117 -7.27 22.98 -0.18
N SER A 118 -6.38 23.74 0.46
CA SER A 118 -6.73 24.97 1.17
C SER A 118 -7.34 26.02 0.24
N LEU A 119 -6.78 26.22 -0.95
CA LEU A 119 -7.32 27.14 -1.95
C LEU A 119 -8.74 26.77 -2.37
N ILE A 120 -9.01 25.48 -2.58
CA ILE A 120 -10.35 24.97 -2.90
C ILE A 120 -11.33 25.23 -1.73
N LEU A 121 -10.92 24.92 -0.50
CA LEU A 121 -11.74 25.11 0.70
C LEU A 121 -12.07 26.60 0.93
N VAL A 122 -11.07 27.47 0.77
CA VAL A 122 -11.25 28.93 0.87
C VAL A 122 -12.16 29.44 -0.24
N SER A 123 -11.98 28.98 -1.48
CA SER A 123 -12.84 29.35 -2.60
C SER A 123 -14.31 28.96 -2.36
N LEU A 124 -14.55 27.73 -1.87
CA LEU A 124 -15.89 27.26 -1.53
C LEU A 124 -16.50 28.06 -0.37
N GLY A 125 -15.71 28.35 0.67
CA GLY A 125 -16.15 29.18 1.80
C GLY A 125 -16.51 30.61 1.38
N LEU A 126 -15.75 31.19 0.45
CA LEU A 126 -16.02 32.53 -0.08
C LEU A 126 -17.31 32.54 -0.91
N ILE A 127 -17.52 31.52 -1.77
CA ILE A 127 -18.77 31.33 -2.52
C ILE A 127 -19.96 31.19 -1.57
N PHE A 128 -19.82 30.39 -0.50
CA PHE A 128 -20.86 30.24 0.51
C PHE A 128 -21.21 31.57 1.18
N LEU A 129 -20.21 32.37 1.56
CA LEU A 129 -20.43 33.66 2.21
C LEU A 129 -21.04 34.70 1.26
N VAL A 130 -20.64 34.71 -0.02
CA VAL A 130 -21.08 35.72 -0.99
C VAL A 130 -22.41 35.38 -1.67
N ILE A 131 -22.73 34.10 -1.91
CA ILE A 131 -23.93 33.71 -2.64
C ILE A 131 -24.95 33.06 -1.71
N VAL A 132 -24.53 32.03 -0.97
CA VAL A 132 -25.47 31.24 -0.15
C VAL A 132 -26.01 32.07 1.01
N ARG A 133 -25.16 32.84 1.69
CA ARG A 133 -25.59 33.70 2.82
C ARG A 133 -26.65 34.74 2.43
N PRO A 134 -26.47 35.59 1.40
CA PRO A 134 -27.54 36.52 1.00
C PRO A 134 -28.76 35.82 0.41
N PHE A 135 -28.59 34.68 -0.26
CA PHE A 135 -29.73 33.90 -0.77
C PHE A 135 -30.61 33.34 0.36
N ILE A 136 -30.01 32.84 1.45
CA ILE A 136 -30.76 32.39 2.64
C ILE A 136 -31.53 33.57 3.26
N HIS A 137 -30.90 34.74 3.39
CA HIS A 137 -31.58 35.93 3.91
C HIS A 137 -32.74 36.35 3.00
N TRP A 138 -32.53 36.40 1.68
CA TRP A 138 -33.57 36.73 0.71
C TRP A 138 -34.78 35.78 0.79
N ILE A 139 -34.54 34.48 0.89
CA ILE A 139 -35.62 33.49 1.04
C ILE A 139 -36.33 33.67 2.39
N THR A 140 -35.59 33.86 3.48
CA THR A 140 -36.16 33.96 4.83
C THR A 140 -36.98 35.23 5.00
N ASP A 141 -36.49 36.37 4.50
CA ASP A 141 -37.19 37.66 4.54
C ASP A 141 -38.48 37.60 3.70
N SER A 142 -38.44 36.97 2.52
CA SER A 142 -39.62 36.78 1.67
C SER A 142 -40.69 35.89 2.32
N PHE A 143 -40.28 34.94 3.16
CA PHE A 143 -41.22 34.11 3.91
C PHE A 143 -41.86 34.85 5.08
N GLN A 144 -41.13 35.74 5.78
CA GLN A 144 -41.73 36.54 6.87
C GLN A 144 -42.81 37.50 6.35
N ASP A 145 -42.58 38.22 5.25
CA ASP A 145 -43.58 39.12 4.68
C ASP A 145 -44.85 38.37 4.24
N SER A 146 -44.72 37.16 3.68
CA SER A 146 -45.88 36.35 3.24
C SER A 146 -46.67 35.72 4.38
N VAL A 147 -46.04 35.44 5.52
CA VAL A 147 -46.70 34.87 6.70
C VAL A 147 -47.38 35.98 7.53
N GLU A 148 -46.77 37.16 7.64
CA GLU A 148 -47.36 38.32 8.31
C GLU A 148 -48.65 38.81 7.60
N ASP A 149 -48.73 38.65 6.27
CA ASP A 149 -49.90 39.03 5.44
C ASP A 149 -50.98 37.94 5.36
N MET A 150 -50.65 36.68 5.71
CA MET A 150 -51.60 35.55 5.79
C MET A 150 -52.10 35.24 7.21
N LEU A 151 -51.50 35.84 8.23
CA LEU A 151 -52.07 35.80 9.57
C LEU A 151 -53.20 36.83 9.61
N PRO A 152 -54.47 36.43 9.87
CA PRO A 152 -55.55 37.38 10.01
C PRO A 152 -55.18 38.34 11.13
N ARG A 153 -54.90 39.61 10.77
CA ARG A 153 -54.93 40.67 11.75
C ARG A 153 -56.31 40.64 12.36
N THR A 154 -56.33 40.74 13.68
CA THR A 154 -57.51 40.91 14.53
C THR A 154 -58.35 39.64 14.73
N ILE A 155 -58.30 39.17 15.97
CA ILE A 155 -59.27 38.26 16.64
C ILE A 155 -60.73 38.74 16.49
N GLU A 156 -60.96 39.94 15.96
CA GLU A 156 -62.25 40.60 15.78
C GLU A 156 -63.12 39.97 14.68
N GLU A 157 -62.56 39.46 13.57
CA GLU A 157 -63.35 38.78 12.53
C GLU A 157 -63.72 37.33 12.90
N LEU A 158 -63.01 36.72 13.86
CA LEU A 158 -63.32 35.38 14.36
C LEU A 158 -64.53 35.36 15.31
N GLU A 159 -64.92 36.51 15.88
CA GLU A 159 -66.10 36.62 16.75
C GLU A 159 -67.40 36.79 15.95
N GLU A 160 -67.33 37.38 14.74
CA GLU A 160 -68.51 37.60 13.89
C GLU A 160 -68.97 36.32 13.16
N LEU A 161 -68.06 35.40 12.86
CA LEU A 161 -68.39 34.07 12.30
C LEU A 161 -68.88 33.05 13.35
N GLN A 162 -68.89 33.39 14.64
CA GLN A 162 -69.37 32.49 15.71
C GLN A 162 -70.85 32.72 16.09
N THR A 163 -71.48 33.79 15.60
CA THR A 163 -72.88 34.15 15.95
C THR A 163 -73.90 33.87 14.84
N VAL A 164 -73.46 33.44 13.66
CA VAL A 164 -74.36 33.11 12.55
C VAL A 164 -74.34 31.61 12.28
N ASP A 165 -75.40 30.98 12.80
CA ASP A 165 -76.11 29.85 12.22
C ASP A 165 -75.85 28.44 12.80
N ASN A 166 -76.57 28.15 13.88
CA ASN A 166 -77.12 26.82 14.15
C ASN A 166 -78.38 26.60 13.29
N SER A 167 -78.23 26.00 12.10
CA SER A 167 -79.30 25.25 11.45
C SER A 167 -78.74 24.19 10.49
N LEU A 168 -78.67 22.94 10.97
CA LEU A 168 -78.60 21.73 10.13
C LEU A 168 -79.94 21.62 9.36
N PRO A 169 -80.02 21.15 8.08
CA PRO A 169 -79.63 19.76 7.73
C PRO A 169 -79.23 19.50 6.24
N GLY A 170 -78.57 18.37 5.95
CA GLY A 170 -78.61 17.80 4.59
C GLY A 170 -77.40 16.97 4.13
N MET A 171 -77.53 15.65 4.26
CA MET A 171 -77.01 14.59 3.38
C MET A 171 -75.52 14.60 3.00
N THR A 172 -74.69 13.74 3.59
CA THR A 172 -74.36 12.40 3.05
C THR A 172 -74.36 12.31 1.52
N SER A 173 -73.18 12.17 0.92
CA SER A 173 -72.80 11.11 -0.04
C SER A 173 -71.78 11.63 -1.05
N ALA A 174 -70.50 11.35 -0.81
CA ALA A 174 -69.54 10.89 -1.82
C ALA A 174 -68.17 10.73 -1.16
N LEU A 175 -68.00 9.63 -0.42
CA LEU A 175 -66.67 9.00 -0.39
C LEU A 175 -66.56 8.16 -1.66
N PRO A 176 -65.38 8.14 -2.30
CA PRO A 176 -64.73 6.86 -2.43
C PRO A 176 -63.51 6.86 -1.51
N MET A 177 -63.57 5.99 -0.50
CA MET A 177 -62.36 5.40 0.06
C MET A 177 -61.58 4.78 -1.10
N ILE A 178 -60.41 5.31 -1.41
CA ILE A 178 -59.34 4.47 -1.96
C ILE A 178 -58.63 3.90 -0.77
N GLU A 179 -59.22 2.82 -0.25
CA GLU A 179 -58.46 1.78 0.42
C GLU A 179 -57.96 0.87 -0.70
N GLU A 180 -56.74 1.13 -1.16
CA GLU A 180 -55.94 0.11 -1.82
C GLU A 180 -54.54 0.24 -1.27
N THR A 181 -54.27 -0.64 -0.31
CA THR A 181 -52.97 -0.91 0.29
C THR A 181 -51.99 -1.33 -0.80
N LEU A 182 -51.40 -0.36 -1.50
CA LEU A 182 -50.14 -0.61 -2.18
C LEU A 182 -49.08 -0.65 -1.09
N ASP A 183 -48.67 -1.87 -0.73
CA ASP A 183 -47.45 -2.11 0.06
C ASP A 183 -46.36 -1.12 -0.41
N PRO A 184 -45.84 -0.25 0.46
CA PRO A 184 -44.81 0.72 0.07
C PRO A 184 -43.60 0.00 -0.57
N GLU A 185 -43.33 -1.23 -0.15
CA GLU A 185 -42.29 -2.10 -0.70
C GLU A 185 -42.54 -2.50 -2.19
N LYS A 186 -43.80 -2.65 -2.59
CA LYS A 186 -44.17 -3.03 -3.97
C LYS A 186 -44.09 -1.84 -4.93
N ALA A 187 -44.44 -0.64 -4.45
CA ALA A 187 -44.25 0.59 -5.20
C ALA A 187 -42.77 0.92 -5.40
N GLU A 188 -41.94 0.75 -4.36
CA GLU A 188 -40.49 0.95 -4.45
C GLU A 188 -39.82 -0.04 -5.41
N SER A 189 -40.24 -1.31 -5.42
CA SER A 189 -39.67 -2.33 -6.30
C SER A 189 -40.03 -2.15 -7.78
N GLU A 190 -41.25 -1.72 -8.11
CA GLU A 190 -41.60 -1.37 -9.50
C GLU A 190 -40.84 -0.11 -9.97
N LEU A 191 -40.68 0.91 -9.11
CA LEU A 191 -39.87 2.11 -9.44
C LEU A 191 -38.38 1.79 -9.62
N LEU A 192 -37.83 0.89 -8.78
CA LEU A 192 -36.45 0.41 -8.92
C LEU A 192 -36.25 -0.38 -10.20
N LYS A 193 -37.22 -1.22 -10.57
CA LYS A 193 -37.21 -2.01 -11.80
C LYS A 193 -37.21 -1.11 -13.03
N GLU A 194 -38.08 -0.09 -13.09
CA GLU A 194 -38.08 0.89 -14.19
C GLU A 194 -36.74 1.63 -14.30
N ARG A 195 -36.15 2.04 -13.16
CA ARG A 195 -34.87 2.74 -13.14
C ARG A 195 -33.71 1.86 -13.60
N ILE A 196 -33.71 0.59 -13.21
CA ILE A 196 -32.72 -0.40 -13.68
C ILE A 196 -32.89 -0.65 -15.17
N GLN A 197 -34.12 -0.81 -15.65
CA GLN A 197 -34.41 -1.04 -17.06
C GLN A 197 -33.95 0.14 -17.93
N ASN A 198 -34.21 1.38 -17.49
CA ASN A 198 -33.75 2.58 -18.18
C ASN A 198 -32.20 2.70 -18.20
N LEU A 199 -31.53 2.32 -17.10
CA LEU A 199 -30.07 2.32 -17.04
C LEU A 199 -29.43 1.26 -17.94
N ILE A 200 -30.09 0.10 -18.11
CA ILE A 200 -29.67 -0.96 -19.04
C ILE A 200 -29.82 -0.47 -20.48
N GLU A 201 -30.96 0.12 -20.83
CA GLU A 201 -31.24 0.60 -22.19
C GLU A 201 -30.33 1.74 -22.61
N LYS A 202 -29.99 2.65 -21.68
CA LYS A 202 -29.10 3.79 -21.94
C LYS A 202 -27.62 3.41 -22.00
N ASN A 203 -27.21 2.27 -21.43
CA ASN A 203 -25.81 1.88 -21.32
C ASN A 203 -25.61 0.36 -21.24
N GLU A 204 -26.04 -0.33 -22.29
CA GLU A 204 -26.04 -1.80 -22.40
C GLU A 204 -24.65 -2.41 -22.14
N GLU A 205 -23.59 -1.77 -22.66
CA GLU A 205 -22.20 -2.25 -22.53
C GLU A 205 -21.69 -2.21 -21.07
N LYS A 206 -22.08 -1.19 -20.29
CA LYS A 206 -21.71 -1.10 -18.87
C LYS A 206 -22.53 -2.05 -18.00
N ALA A 207 -23.81 -2.23 -18.33
CA ALA A 207 -24.67 -3.19 -17.64
C ALA A 207 -24.16 -4.63 -17.82
N ALA A 208 -23.83 -5.02 -19.05
CA ALA A 208 -23.29 -6.35 -19.35
C ALA A 208 -21.98 -6.64 -18.59
N ASN A 209 -21.07 -5.67 -18.52
CA ASN A 209 -19.82 -5.80 -17.76
C ASN A 209 -20.06 -5.93 -16.24
N ALA A 210 -21.03 -5.20 -15.68
CA ALA A 210 -21.38 -5.33 -14.27
C ALA A 210 -21.98 -6.71 -13.94
N PHE A 211 -22.87 -7.22 -14.79
CA PHE A 211 -23.40 -8.58 -14.66
C PHE A 211 -22.29 -9.64 -14.81
N GLY A 212 -21.37 -9.46 -15.76
CA GLY A 212 -20.20 -10.32 -15.92
C GLY A 212 -19.30 -10.35 -14.67
N MET A 213 -19.00 -9.16 -14.10
CA MET A 213 -18.22 -9.06 -12.86
C MET A 213 -18.93 -9.71 -11.66
N TRP A 214 -20.27 -9.58 -11.57
CA TRP A 214 -21.03 -10.20 -10.49
C TRP A 214 -21.12 -11.71 -10.63
N LEU A 215 -21.28 -12.23 -11.85
CA LEU A 215 -21.33 -13.67 -12.11
C LEU A 215 -19.98 -14.34 -11.82
N VAL A 216 -18.87 -13.69 -12.22
CA VAL A 216 -17.50 -14.18 -12.00
C VAL A 216 -17.11 -14.18 -10.51
N ARG A 217 -17.74 -13.32 -9.69
CA ARG A 217 -17.45 -13.22 -8.25
C ARG A 217 -18.23 -14.22 -7.39
N LYS A 218 -19.16 -14.98 -7.98
CA LYS A 218 -20.04 -15.92 -7.26
C LYS A 218 -19.48 -17.35 -7.18
N ASP A 219 -18.34 -17.60 -7.81
CA ASP A 219 -17.48 -18.78 -7.61
C ASP A 219 -16.25 -18.41 -6.76
#